data_AF-J9VUW8-F1
#
_entry.id   AF-J9VUW8-F1
#
_cell.length_a   1.000
_cell.length_b   1.000
_cell.length_c   1.000
_cell.angle_alpha   90.00
_cell.angle_beta   90.00
_cell.angle_gamma   90.00
#
_symmetry.space_group_name_H-M   'P 1'
#
loop_
_entity.id
_entity.type
_entity.pdbx_description
1 polymer ?
#
loop_
_entity_poly.entity_id
_entity_poly.type
_entity_poly.pdbx_seq_one_letter_code
_entity_poly.pdbx_strand_id
1 'polypeptide(L)'
;MSPYIRPSEARTLGESARCATRLPPILASIGTVLIDAFDSLPQPTVDDSPATSSRPASPVINEQAPQPQGHLQALVVPSRRLRLSPPLSSPAASGTLGPSTPQMTLDDIPVPNAEEIYEMLGGGALYALVGARFWLPPCQLRTLVDRAPAENDDCPKDVEQKLAKLGNEIWVWNRGEGTRMTRARIRYEGDVRYFQPVVKAPYRTIQELFTSPLLHAEYLHISPPYSPENVAVIISDLKALPKDSWRPKIVFEPTPPSCHPGQKDWLEKILPDIEVFSPNHEELFSFYSIPTMSTSSISLHPSVERLVTHILHNVGIGANGQGIVVVRCGRLGACVGTKEGGLKWCPAYWEGGDVRKVKDVTGAGNSFLGGYVAGLSLTNDPYEALLYGTVSSSFVVEQFGLPLLMDCTDPLTGEEIWNADIPSRRLKELKQRLGLI
;
A
#
# COMPACT_ATOMS: atom_id res chain seq x y z
N MET A 1 17.58 -33.37 39.10
CA MET A 1 18.76 -33.72 38.28
C MET A 1 19.29 -32.43 37.65
N SER A 2 20.58 -32.40 37.29
CA SER A 2 21.28 -31.31 36.58
C SER A 2 21.80 -31.89 35.23
N PRO A 3 22.46 -31.17 34.30
CA PRO A 3 22.75 -29.72 34.19
C PRO A 3 22.25 -29.19 32.80
N TYR A 4 22.78 -28.17 32.07
CA TYR A 4 23.83 -27.15 32.23
C TYR A 4 23.53 -25.97 31.27
N ILE A 5 23.81 -24.72 31.66
CA ILE A 5 24.28 -23.64 30.76
C ILE A 5 25.39 -22.87 31.49
N ARG A 6 26.48 -22.52 30.79
CA ARG A 6 27.52 -21.58 31.26
C ARG A 6 27.78 -20.52 30.18
N PRO A 7 28.18 -19.27 30.54
CA PRO A 7 28.42 -18.20 29.57
C PRO A 7 29.87 -18.14 29.07
N SER A 8 30.03 -18.34 27.76
CA SER A 8 31.15 -17.92 26.89
C SER A 8 30.61 -18.02 25.45
N GLU A 9 30.96 -17.16 24.50
CA GLU A 9 32.18 -16.36 24.35
C GLU A 9 31.86 -14.88 24.03
N ALA A 10 32.88 -14.01 24.08
CA ALA A 10 32.76 -12.61 23.69
C ALA A 10 34.05 -12.13 23.01
N ARG A 11 33.90 -11.24 22.01
CA ARG A 11 34.91 -10.75 21.05
C ARG A 11 35.21 -11.79 19.94
N THR A 12 35.34 -11.43 18.67
CA THR A 12 35.44 -10.09 18.04
C THR A 12 34.82 -10.07 16.64
N LEU A 13 34.61 -8.86 16.07
CA LEU A 13 33.72 -8.46 14.96
C LEU A 13 32.35 -8.01 15.50
N GLY A 14 31.98 -6.73 15.50
CA GLY A 14 32.51 -5.57 14.78
C GLY A 14 31.32 -4.86 14.15
N GLU A 15 30.97 -3.65 14.63
CA GLU A 15 29.95 -2.78 14.04
C GLU A 15 28.47 -3.27 14.03
N SER A 16 28.00 -3.89 15.11
CA SER A 16 26.53 -4.01 15.37
C SER A 16 26.07 -3.49 16.75
N ALA A 17 26.99 -3.18 17.67
CA ALA A 17 26.69 -2.83 19.06
C ALA A 17 26.25 -1.37 19.30
N ARG A 18 25.54 -0.73 18.35
CA ARG A 18 25.02 0.65 18.45
C ARG A 18 23.62 0.88 17.86
N CYS A 19 22.72 -0.10 17.99
CA CYS A 19 21.29 0.19 18.15
C CYS A 19 20.98 0.09 19.66
N ALA A 20 21.19 1.16 20.43
CA ALA A 20 20.24 2.26 20.62
C ALA A 20 19.00 1.83 21.42
N THR A 21 18.54 2.70 22.34
CA THR A 21 17.23 2.56 22.98
C THR A 21 16.18 2.40 21.89
N ARG A 22 15.40 1.32 21.89
CA ARG A 22 14.38 1.06 20.86
C ARG A 22 13.43 2.24 20.77
N LEU A 23 13.62 3.07 19.74
CA LEU A 23 12.73 4.17 19.44
C LEU A 23 11.34 3.59 19.09
N PRO A 24 10.24 4.28 19.43
CA PRO A 24 8.93 3.89 18.95
C PRO A 24 8.91 3.87 17.41
N PRO A 25 8.02 3.10 16.78
CA PRO A 25 7.80 3.20 15.35
C PRO A 25 7.38 4.63 14.98
N ILE A 26 7.80 5.12 13.82
CA ILE A 26 7.19 6.33 13.25
C ILE A 26 5.85 5.94 12.63
N LEU A 27 5.81 4.86 11.86
CA LEU A 27 4.61 4.40 11.16
C LEU A 27 4.25 2.96 11.55
N ALA A 28 3.14 2.81 12.26
CA ALA A 28 2.41 1.55 12.35
C ALA A 28 1.25 1.58 11.35
N SER A 29 0.98 0.46 10.66
CA SER A 29 -0.21 0.32 9.81
C SER A 29 -1.07 -0.85 10.23
N ILE A 30 -2.39 -0.64 10.20
CA ILE A 30 -3.42 -1.64 10.43
C ILE A 30 -4.30 -1.73 9.19
N GLY A 31 -4.09 -2.79 8.41
CA GLY A 31 -4.69 -2.95 7.10
C GLY A 31 -4.13 -4.19 6.41
N THR A 32 -4.39 -4.31 5.11
CA THR A 32 -4.02 -5.50 4.33
C THR A 32 -2.50 -5.64 4.09
N VAL A 33 -1.95 -6.78 4.51
CA VAL A 33 -0.79 -7.44 3.88
C VAL A 33 -1.31 -8.80 3.42
N LEU A 34 -1.31 -9.04 2.11
CA LEU A 34 -2.01 -10.18 1.53
C LEU A 34 -1.26 -10.79 0.34
N ILE A 35 -1.73 -11.98 -0.07
CA ILE A 35 -1.36 -12.60 -1.34
C ILE A 35 -2.55 -12.47 -2.29
N ASP A 36 -2.35 -11.73 -3.38
CA ASP A 36 -3.29 -11.61 -4.48
C ASP A 36 -3.03 -12.73 -5.50
N ALA A 37 -4.04 -13.55 -5.77
CA ALA A 37 -4.01 -14.60 -6.79
C ALA A 37 -4.73 -14.12 -8.05
N PHE A 38 -4.00 -13.98 -9.16
CA PHE A 38 -4.50 -13.41 -10.40
C PHE A 38 -5.00 -14.48 -11.38
N ASP A 39 -6.20 -14.27 -11.94
CA ASP A 39 -6.77 -15.10 -13.03
C ASP A 39 -6.14 -14.79 -14.41
N SER A 40 -5.45 -13.66 -14.54
CA SER A 40 -4.78 -13.17 -15.75
C SER A 40 -3.76 -12.09 -15.38
N LEU A 41 -2.77 -11.80 -16.24
CA LEU A 41 -1.88 -10.66 -16.02
C LEU A 41 -2.68 -9.35 -15.86
N PRO A 42 -2.26 -8.44 -14.96
CA PRO A 42 -2.85 -7.11 -14.89
C PRO A 42 -2.63 -6.38 -16.21
N GLN A 43 -3.71 -5.85 -16.80
CA GLN A 43 -3.59 -4.96 -17.95
C GLN A 43 -3.29 -3.54 -17.44
N PRO A 44 -2.26 -2.85 -17.97
CA PRO A 44 -2.03 -1.45 -17.62
C PRO A 44 -3.19 -0.60 -18.16
N THR A 45 -3.83 0.18 -17.28
CA THR A 45 -4.90 1.11 -17.65
C THR A 45 -4.34 2.34 -18.37
N VAL A 46 -3.89 2.13 -19.60
CA VAL A 46 -3.50 3.20 -20.52
C VAL A 46 -4.78 3.74 -21.17
N ASP A 47 -5.15 4.96 -20.79
CA ASP A 47 -6.37 5.70 -21.18
C ASP A 47 -6.39 6.12 -22.69
N ASP A 48 -5.69 5.37 -23.55
CA ASP A 48 -5.45 5.65 -24.98
C ASP A 48 -6.46 4.91 -25.87
N SER A 49 -7.76 5.15 -25.63
CA SER A 49 -8.83 4.68 -26.52
C SER A 49 -9.87 5.77 -26.79
N PRO A 50 -9.99 6.30 -28.02
CA PRO A 50 -11.02 7.28 -28.35
C PRO A 50 -12.40 6.62 -28.25
N ALA A 51 -13.25 7.15 -27.37
CA ALA A 51 -14.51 6.53 -26.98
C ALA A 51 -15.43 6.24 -28.18
N THR A 52 -15.52 4.98 -28.57
CA THR A 52 -16.56 4.49 -29.49
C THR A 52 -17.82 4.18 -28.69
N SER A 53 -18.95 4.77 -29.09
CA SER A 53 -20.14 4.85 -28.24
C SER A 53 -20.97 3.56 -28.20
N SER A 54 -20.65 2.67 -27.26
CA SER A 54 -21.59 1.63 -26.81
C SER A 54 -22.54 2.21 -25.76
N ARG A 55 -23.85 2.03 -25.95
CA ARG A 55 -24.85 2.42 -24.95
C ARG A 55 -24.84 1.39 -23.81
N PRO A 56 -24.91 1.80 -22.52
CA PRO A 56 -25.19 0.86 -21.44
C PRO A 56 -26.59 0.28 -21.62
N ALA A 57 -26.69 -1.05 -21.66
CA ALA A 57 -27.97 -1.76 -21.68
C ALA A 57 -28.55 -1.80 -20.25
N SER A 58 -29.78 -1.33 -20.07
CA SER A 58 -30.46 -1.39 -18.78
C SER A 58 -30.75 -2.85 -18.38
N PRO A 59 -30.59 -3.23 -17.09
CA PRO A 59 -30.91 -4.58 -16.65
C PRO A 59 -32.43 -4.82 -16.69
N VAL A 60 -32.85 -5.80 -17.51
CA VAL A 60 -34.24 -6.28 -17.50
C VAL A 60 -34.42 -7.23 -16.32
N ILE A 61 -35.06 -6.75 -15.26
CA ILE A 61 -35.56 -7.61 -14.18
C ILE A 61 -36.76 -8.40 -14.73
N ASN A 62 -36.67 -9.73 -14.76
CA ASN A 62 -37.77 -10.59 -15.17
C ASN A 62 -38.19 -11.49 -14.01
N GLU A 63 -39.27 -11.13 -13.33
CA GLU A 63 -39.81 -11.90 -12.19
C GLU A 63 -40.56 -13.15 -12.66
N GLN A 64 -39.91 -14.31 -12.65
CA GLN A 64 -40.60 -15.60 -12.64
C GLN A 64 -39.71 -16.72 -12.08
N ALA A 65 -40.14 -17.32 -10.98
CA ALA A 65 -39.41 -18.38 -10.28
C ALA A 65 -40.06 -19.76 -10.48
N PRO A 66 -39.28 -20.79 -10.86
CA PRO A 66 -39.66 -22.19 -10.68
C PRO A 66 -39.15 -22.75 -9.34
N GLN A 67 -39.98 -23.55 -8.66
CA GLN A 67 -39.60 -24.35 -7.48
C GLN A 67 -38.89 -25.67 -7.88
N PRO A 68 -38.15 -26.35 -6.98
CA PRO A 68 -37.00 -27.16 -7.36
C PRO A 68 -37.27 -28.66 -7.58
N GLN A 69 -36.43 -29.29 -8.40
CA GLN A 69 -36.20 -30.74 -8.43
C GLN A 69 -34.73 -31.05 -8.74
N GLY A 70 -34.17 -32.13 -8.16
CA GLY A 70 -32.94 -32.77 -8.66
C GLY A 70 -31.65 -32.57 -7.84
N HIS A 71 -31.35 -33.57 -7.00
CA HIS A 71 -30.02 -34.01 -6.53
C HIS A 71 -28.91 -33.01 -6.14
N LEU A 72 -28.59 -33.04 -4.84
CA LEU A 72 -27.25 -32.71 -4.34
C LEU A 72 -26.19 -33.64 -4.94
N GLN A 73 -25.14 -33.06 -5.54
CA GLN A 73 -23.83 -33.70 -5.67
C GLN A 73 -22.77 -32.77 -5.08
N ALA A 74 -22.03 -33.26 -4.08
CA ALA A 74 -20.92 -32.52 -3.48
C ALA A 74 -19.68 -32.66 -4.38
N LEU A 75 -19.27 -31.55 -5.02
CA LEU A 75 -18.05 -31.49 -5.83
C LEU A 75 -16.80 -31.49 -4.94
N VAL A 76 -16.35 -32.69 -4.54
CA VAL A 76 -15.06 -32.90 -3.88
C VAL A 76 -13.95 -32.79 -4.92
N VAL A 77 -13.26 -31.65 -4.94
CA VAL A 77 -12.07 -31.43 -5.78
C VAL A 77 -10.82 -31.95 -5.04
N PRO A 78 -10.01 -32.84 -5.63
CA PRO A 78 -8.89 -33.47 -4.93
C PRO A 78 -7.65 -32.56 -4.83
N SER A 79 -6.99 -32.60 -3.68
CA SER A 79 -5.77 -31.83 -3.38
C SER A 79 -4.56 -32.25 -4.24
N ARG A 80 -4.38 -31.63 -5.41
CA ARG A 80 -3.16 -31.77 -6.21
C ARG A 80 -2.06 -30.84 -5.68
N ARG A 81 -0.86 -31.38 -5.48
CA ARG A 81 0.35 -30.57 -5.21
C ARG A 81 0.72 -29.80 -6.47
N LEU A 82 0.75 -28.47 -6.39
CA LEU A 82 1.36 -27.62 -7.41
C LEU A 82 2.89 -27.79 -7.39
N ARG A 83 3.53 -27.69 -8.56
CA ARG A 83 4.99 -27.52 -8.69
C ARG A 83 5.26 -26.10 -9.14
N LEU A 84 6.17 -25.42 -8.47
CA LEU A 84 6.81 -24.22 -9.00
C LEU A 84 7.89 -24.63 -10.01
N SER A 85 8.18 -23.75 -10.96
CA SER A 85 9.24 -23.92 -11.97
C SER A 85 10.62 -24.08 -11.32
N PRO A 86 11.53 -24.89 -11.89
CA PRO A 86 12.88 -25.04 -11.36
C PRO A 86 13.72 -23.77 -11.58
N PRO A 87 14.72 -23.49 -10.71
CA PRO A 87 15.67 -22.41 -10.93
C PRO A 87 16.54 -22.69 -12.17
N LEU A 88 16.92 -21.62 -12.89
CA LEU A 88 17.80 -21.71 -14.05
C LEU A 88 19.21 -22.19 -13.66
N SER A 89 19.66 -23.27 -14.29
CA SER A 89 20.99 -23.84 -14.10
C SER A 89 22.09 -22.92 -14.67
N SER A 90 23.10 -22.61 -13.87
CA SER A 90 24.27 -21.84 -14.31
C SER A 90 25.08 -22.60 -15.38
N PRO A 91 25.41 -21.99 -16.54
CA PRO A 91 26.29 -22.61 -17.53
C PRO A 91 27.72 -22.80 -17.00
N ALA A 92 28.33 -23.95 -17.29
CA ALA A 92 29.74 -24.20 -17.02
C ALA A 92 30.64 -23.49 -18.05
N ALA A 93 31.84 -23.08 -17.62
CA ALA A 93 32.69 -22.18 -18.39
C ALA A 93 33.50 -22.85 -19.53
N SER A 94 33.61 -22.15 -20.67
CA SER A 94 34.69 -22.33 -21.64
C SER A 94 34.86 -21.05 -22.51
N GLY A 95 36.06 -20.77 -23.01
CA GLY A 95 36.24 -19.92 -24.22
C GLY A 95 36.32 -18.39 -24.08
N THR A 96 37.26 -17.86 -23.29
CA THR A 96 38.07 -16.62 -23.51
C THR A 96 37.56 -15.41 -24.33
N LEU A 97 37.82 -14.20 -23.77
CA LEU A 97 37.97 -12.85 -24.38
C LEU A 97 36.73 -11.94 -24.53
N GLY A 98 36.69 -10.86 -23.74
CA GLY A 98 35.85 -9.67 -23.95
C GLY A 98 35.09 -9.20 -22.69
N PRO A 99 35.31 -7.97 -22.18
CA PRO A 99 34.55 -7.43 -21.04
C PRO A 99 33.28 -6.70 -21.51
N SER A 100 32.28 -7.45 -21.97
CA SER A 100 30.91 -6.92 -22.18
C SER A 100 30.04 -7.23 -20.97
N THR A 101 29.66 -6.20 -20.20
CA THR A 101 28.62 -6.29 -19.17
C THR A 101 27.31 -6.75 -19.82
N PRO A 102 26.68 -7.84 -19.36
CA PRO A 102 25.43 -8.32 -19.94
C PRO A 102 24.28 -7.36 -19.58
N GLN A 103 23.95 -6.47 -20.51
CA GLN A 103 22.80 -5.58 -20.41
C GLN A 103 21.53 -6.40 -20.65
N MET A 104 20.86 -6.83 -19.57
CA MET A 104 19.56 -7.50 -19.69
C MET A 104 18.52 -6.54 -20.27
N THR A 105 18.08 -6.82 -21.49
CA THR A 105 16.91 -6.21 -22.11
C THR A 105 15.63 -6.88 -21.56
N LEU A 106 14.58 -6.09 -21.33
CA LEU A 106 13.40 -6.52 -20.57
C LEU A 106 12.41 -7.41 -21.36
N ASP A 107 12.82 -7.90 -22.53
CA ASP A 107 11.96 -8.63 -23.48
C ASP A 107 11.90 -10.14 -23.21
N ASP A 108 12.74 -10.68 -22.31
CA ASP A 108 12.78 -12.10 -21.91
C ASP A 108 11.66 -12.50 -20.92
N ILE A 109 10.53 -11.77 -20.86
CA ILE A 109 9.36 -12.15 -20.07
C ILE A 109 8.51 -13.14 -20.90
N PRO A 110 8.34 -14.40 -20.47
CA PRO A 110 7.52 -15.36 -21.20
C PRO A 110 6.05 -14.93 -21.24
N VAL A 111 5.42 -14.97 -22.41
CA VAL A 111 3.98 -14.73 -22.56
C VAL A 111 3.20 -15.84 -21.82
N PRO A 112 2.38 -15.52 -20.80
CA PRO A 112 1.68 -16.54 -20.02
C PRO A 112 0.69 -17.42 -20.78
N ASN A 113 0.58 -18.67 -20.32
CA ASN A 113 -0.59 -19.50 -20.61
C ASN A 113 -1.79 -19.03 -19.77
N ALA A 114 -2.97 -19.00 -20.36
CA ALA A 114 -4.22 -18.56 -19.71
C ALA A 114 -4.77 -19.52 -18.63
N GLU A 115 -3.97 -20.46 -18.14
CA GLU A 115 -4.30 -21.40 -17.05
C GLU A 115 -3.40 -21.23 -15.81
N GLU A 116 -2.38 -20.36 -15.85
CA GLU A 116 -1.48 -20.12 -14.73
C GLU A 116 -2.01 -19.03 -13.79
N ILE A 117 -2.29 -19.40 -12.53
CA ILE A 117 -2.65 -18.46 -11.47
C ILE A 117 -1.36 -17.87 -10.87
N TYR A 118 -1.17 -16.56 -10.97
CA TYR A 118 0.00 -15.87 -10.42
C TYR A 118 -0.28 -15.36 -9.01
N GLU A 119 0.54 -15.77 -8.02
CA GLU A 119 0.50 -15.21 -6.67
C GLU A 119 1.47 -14.02 -6.53
N MET A 120 0.93 -12.85 -6.16
CA MET A 120 1.70 -11.62 -5.92
C MET A 120 1.48 -11.10 -4.49
N LEU A 121 2.47 -10.40 -3.96
CA LEU A 121 2.33 -9.68 -2.69
C LEU A 121 1.54 -8.38 -2.90
N GLY A 122 0.56 -8.11 -2.01
CA GLY A 122 -0.29 -6.93 -2.11
C GLY A 122 -0.87 -6.46 -0.78
N GLY A 123 -1.81 -5.51 -0.86
CA GLY A 123 -2.49 -4.90 0.29
C GLY A 123 -1.99 -3.50 0.66
N GLY A 124 -2.89 -2.69 1.22
CA GLY A 124 -2.63 -1.26 1.47
C GLY A 124 -1.59 -1.00 2.56
N ALA A 125 -1.55 -1.83 3.61
CA ALA A 125 -0.54 -1.71 4.66
C ALA A 125 0.85 -2.08 4.14
N LEU A 126 0.95 -3.09 3.26
CA LEU A 126 2.22 -3.47 2.62
C LEU A 126 2.78 -2.32 1.79
N TYR A 127 2.01 -1.82 0.82
CA TYR A 127 2.49 -0.78 -0.09
C TYR A 127 2.76 0.55 0.62
N ALA A 128 1.98 0.92 1.64
CA ALA A 128 2.29 2.10 2.45
C ALA A 128 3.59 1.93 3.27
N LEU A 129 3.85 0.75 3.84
CA LEU A 129 5.12 0.50 4.53
C LEU A 129 6.31 0.51 3.57
N VAL A 130 6.16 -0.02 2.34
CA VAL A 130 7.16 0.13 1.26
C VAL A 130 7.36 1.61 0.90
N GLY A 131 6.28 2.37 0.76
CA GLY A 131 6.33 3.81 0.47
C GLY A 131 7.05 4.64 1.54
N ALA A 132 6.94 4.24 2.81
CA ALA A 132 7.69 4.84 3.91
C ALA A 132 9.14 4.32 3.99
N ARG A 133 9.39 3.07 3.57
CA ARG A 133 10.68 2.37 3.65
C ARG A 133 11.78 2.98 2.77
N PHE A 134 11.42 3.72 1.72
CA PHE A 134 12.33 4.57 0.94
C PHE A 134 13.02 5.67 1.78
N TRP A 135 12.43 6.04 2.92
CA TRP A 135 12.85 7.20 3.72
C TRP A 135 13.17 6.85 5.18
N LEU A 136 12.56 5.77 5.70
CA LEU A 136 12.68 5.34 7.09
C LEU A 136 13.27 3.92 7.18
N PRO A 137 14.17 3.65 8.15
CA PRO A 137 14.71 2.32 8.40
C PRO A 137 13.62 1.34 8.87
N PRO A 138 13.79 0.02 8.66
CA PRO A 138 12.78 -0.99 9.01
C PRO A 138 12.50 -1.05 10.52
N CYS A 139 13.44 -0.62 11.35
CA CYS A 139 13.27 -0.52 12.79
C CYS A 139 12.18 0.49 13.22
N GLN A 140 11.77 1.43 12.36
CA GLN A 140 10.74 2.44 12.63
C GLN A 140 9.36 2.16 11.99
N LEU A 141 9.20 1.01 11.33
CA LEU A 141 8.01 0.66 10.52
C LEU A 141 7.35 -0.62 11.05
N ARG A 142 6.02 -0.71 11.18
CA ARG A 142 5.34 -1.92 11.73
C ARG A 142 3.98 -2.22 11.09
N THR A 143 3.62 -3.50 10.99
CA THR A 143 2.24 -3.99 10.76
C THR A 143 1.98 -5.33 11.43
N LEU A 144 0.72 -5.59 11.81
CA LEU A 144 0.22 -6.87 12.30
C LEU A 144 -0.26 -7.75 11.15
N VAL A 145 0.53 -8.76 10.79
CA VAL A 145 0.22 -9.73 9.74
C VAL A 145 -0.26 -11.04 10.37
N ASP A 146 -1.52 -11.40 10.11
CA ASP A 146 -2.02 -12.73 10.48
C ASP A 146 -1.35 -13.81 9.63
N ARG A 147 -1.06 -14.94 10.26
CA ARG A 147 -0.42 -16.11 9.63
C ARG A 147 -0.80 -17.36 10.42
N ALA A 148 -0.86 -18.51 9.76
CA ALA A 148 -1.17 -19.76 10.45
C ALA A 148 -0.11 -20.13 11.52
N PRO A 149 -0.46 -20.97 12.51
CA PRO A 149 0.51 -21.63 13.38
C PRO A 149 1.60 -22.39 12.59
N ALA A 150 2.78 -22.58 13.18
CA ALA A 150 3.97 -23.06 12.47
C ALA A 150 3.81 -24.48 11.88
N GLU A 151 2.90 -25.27 12.45
CA GLU A 151 2.54 -26.62 12.05
C GLU A 151 1.80 -26.67 10.71
N ASN A 152 1.16 -25.56 10.31
CA ASN A 152 0.33 -25.41 9.11
C ASN A 152 0.61 -24.07 8.38
N ASP A 153 1.88 -23.63 8.38
CA ASP A 153 2.35 -22.32 7.89
C ASP A 153 1.82 -21.97 6.48
N ASP A 154 0.97 -20.94 6.35
CA ASP A 154 0.23 -20.60 5.11
C ASP A 154 0.84 -19.45 4.28
N CYS A 155 2.00 -18.95 4.71
CA CYS A 155 2.87 -18.03 4.00
C CYS A 155 3.89 -18.80 3.13
N PRO A 156 3.91 -18.61 1.79
CA PRO A 156 4.96 -19.15 0.93
C PRO A 156 6.36 -18.66 1.33
N LYS A 157 7.40 -19.45 1.02
CA LYS A 157 8.78 -19.12 1.43
C LYS A 157 9.42 -18.01 0.61
N ASP A 158 9.04 -17.86 -0.66
CA ASP A 158 9.44 -16.71 -1.48
C ASP A 158 8.75 -15.43 -1.02
N VAL A 159 7.48 -15.50 -0.60
CA VAL A 159 6.74 -14.38 0.02
C VAL A 159 7.40 -13.96 1.33
N GLU A 160 7.78 -14.91 2.18
CA GLU A 160 8.54 -14.66 3.40
C GLU A 160 9.90 -14.02 3.11
N GLN A 161 10.62 -14.47 2.08
CA GLN A 161 11.89 -13.88 1.64
C GLN A 161 11.75 -12.46 1.08
N LYS A 162 10.72 -12.19 0.25
CA LYS A 162 10.41 -10.87 -0.29
C LYS A 162 10.13 -9.87 0.84
N LEU A 163 9.33 -10.26 1.84
CA LEU A 163 9.06 -9.44 3.03
C LEU A 163 10.33 -9.27 3.89
N ALA A 164 11.10 -10.34 4.13
CA ALA A 164 12.34 -10.28 4.89
C ALA A 164 13.38 -9.31 4.28
N LYS A 165 13.45 -9.22 2.93
CA LYS A 165 14.36 -8.30 2.22
C LYS A 165 14.06 -6.81 2.51
N LEU A 166 12.78 -6.44 2.65
CA LEU A 166 12.40 -5.09 3.06
C LEU A 166 12.81 -4.75 4.50
N GLY A 167 13.00 -5.79 5.33
CA GLY A 167 13.47 -5.71 6.71
C GLY A 167 12.55 -6.50 7.66
N ASN A 168 13.12 -7.49 8.37
CA ASN A 168 12.35 -8.38 9.25
C ASN A 168 11.60 -7.67 10.39
N GLU A 169 12.08 -6.52 10.85
CA GLU A 169 11.48 -5.75 11.95
C GLU A 169 10.08 -5.21 11.64
N ILE A 170 9.72 -5.11 10.35
CA ILE A 170 8.43 -4.55 9.90
C ILE A 170 7.25 -5.48 10.24
N TRP A 171 7.49 -6.80 10.25
CA TRP A 171 6.44 -7.81 10.21
C TRP A 171 6.16 -8.41 11.59
N VAL A 172 5.13 -7.90 12.26
CA VAL A 172 4.63 -8.50 13.50
C VAL A 172 3.69 -9.65 13.15
N TRP A 173 4.21 -10.88 13.23
CA TRP A 173 3.47 -12.09 12.92
C TRP A 173 2.48 -12.46 14.05
N ASN A 174 1.19 -12.27 13.79
CA ASN A 174 0.13 -12.82 14.63
C ASN A 174 -0.15 -14.27 14.23
N ARG A 175 0.10 -15.22 15.15
CA ARG A 175 -0.12 -16.66 14.98
C ARG A 175 -1.05 -17.23 16.06
N GLY A 176 -2.16 -16.54 16.29
CA GLY A 176 -3.23 -17.01 17.19
C GLY A 176 -3.94 -18.25 16.65
N GLU A 177 -4.85 -18.81 17.46
CA GLU A 177 -5.70 -19.90 16.97
C GLU A 177 -6.63 -19.39 15.87
N GLY A 178 -6.65 -20.06 14.72
CA GLY A 178 -7.47 -19.68 13.57
C GLY A 178 -6.95 -18.50 12.72
N THR A 179 -5.86 -17.83 13.10
CA THR A 179 -5.27 -16.75 12.26
C THR A 179 -4.71 -17.32 10.96
N ARG A 180 -4.85 -16.56 9.87
CA ARG A 180 -4.42 -16.98 8.52
C ARG A 180 -3.97 -15.79 7.69
N MET A 181 -3.02 -16.01 6.78
CA MET A 181 -2.57 -14.94 5.90
C MET A 181 -3.72 -14.51 4.97
N THR A 182 -3.96 -13.20 4.91
CA THR A 182 -5.01 -12.63 4.06
C THR A 182 -4.71 -12.98 2.59
N ARG A 183 -5.75 -13.40 1.88
CA ARG A 183 -5.65 -13.86 0.48
C ARG A 183 -6.84 -13.36 -0.30
N ALA A 184 -6.62 -12.88 -1.51
CA ALA A 184 -7.68 -12.47 -2.42
C ALA A 184 -7.46 -13.05 -3.82
N ARG A 185 -8.52 -13.10 -4.61
CA ARG A 185 -8.50 -13.44 -6.02
C ARG A 185 -8.82 -12.19 -6.82
N ILE A 186 -8.00 -11.88 -7.82
CA ILE A 186 -8.19 -10.76 -8.72
C ILE A 186 -8.50 -11.28 -10.13
N ARG A 187 -9.49 -10.66 -10.77
CA ARG A 187 -9.78 -10.83 -12.19
C ARG A 187 -9.98 -9.47 -12.84
N TYR A 188 -9.54 -9.36 -14.09
CA TYR A 188 -9.87 -8.25 -14.97
C TYR A 188 -10.88 -8.73 -16.01
N GLU A 189 -11.98 -8.01 -16.18
CA GLU A 189 -12.96 -8.24 -17.25
C GLU A 189 -13.10 -6.92 -18.03
N GLY A 190 -12.25 -6.75 -19.05
CA GLY A 190 -11.90 -5.42 -19.57
C GLY A 190 -11.17 -4.60 -18.51
N ASP A 191 -11.41 -3.29 -18.47
CA ASP A 191 -10.81 -2.36 -17.50
C ASP A 191 -11.30 -2.55 -16.05
N VAL A 192 -12.31 -3.41 -15.84
CA VAL A 192 -12.92 -3.64 -14.52
C VAL A 192 -12.13 -4.68 -13.72
N ARG A 193 -11.45 -4.22 -12.66
CA ARG A 193 -10.77 -5.06 -11.67
C ARG A 193 -11.74 -5.55 -10.59
N TYR A 194 -12.01 -6.84 -10.56
CA TYR A 194 -12.76 -7.50 -9.48
C TYR A 194 -11.82 -7.99 -8.38
N PHE A 195 -12.19 -7.76 -7.12
CA PHE A 195 -11.48 -8.22 -5.94
C PHE A 195 -12.38 -9.14 -5.11
N GLN A 196 -12.01 -10.42 -4.99
CA GLN A 196 -12.76 -11.42 -4.22
C GLN A 196 -11.91 -11.92 -3.03
N PRO A 197 -12.24 -11.60 -1.76
CA PRO A 197 -11.48 -12.08 -0.61
C PRO A 197 -11.68 -13.59 -0.42
N VAL A 198 -10.56 -14.33 -0.36
CA VAL A 198 -10.49 -15.78 -0.12
C VAL A 198 -10.24 -16.08 1.36
N VAL A 199 -9.30 -15.33 1.97
CA VAL A 199 -9.15 -15.19 3.42
C VAL A 199 -9.35 -13.71 3.71
N LYS A 200 -10.42 -13.36 4.42
CA LYS A 200 -10.75 -11.97 4.77
C LYS A 200 -9.74 -11.41 5.75
N ALA A 201 -9.32 -10.16 5.54
CA ALA A 201 -8.54 -9.43 6.54
C ALA A 201 -9.42 -9.12 7.78
N PRO A 202 -8.87 -9.21 9.01
CA PRO A 202 -9.56 -8.81 10.21
C PRO A 202 -9.59 -7.28 10.37
N TYR A 203 -10.58 -6.78 11.09
CA TYR A 203 -10.50 -5.45 11.71
C TYR A 203 -9.77 -5.58 13.05
N ARG A 204 -8.73 -4.76 13.27
CA ARG A 204 -7.93 -4.79 14.50
C ARG A 204 -8.61 -4.04 15.62
N THR A 205 -8.67 -4.66 16.79
CA THR A 205 -9.11 -4.06 18.05
C THR A 205 -7.99 -3.23 18.68
N ILE A 206 -8.34 -2.20 19.46
CA ILE A 206 -7.35 -1.44 20.24
C ILE A 206 -6.56 -2.33 21.20
N GLN A 207 -7.16 -3.39 21.73
CA GLN A 207 -6.48 -4.36 22.59
C GLN A 207 -5.35 -5.11 21.85
N GLU A 208 -5.53 -5.52 20.59
CA GLU A 208 -4.43 -6.09 19.77
C GLU A 208 -3.31 -5.08 19.56
N LEU A 209 -3.63 -3.80 19.34
CA LEU A 209 -2.59 -2.79 19.10
C LEU A 209 -1.75 -2.57 20.35
N PHE A 210 -2.40 -2.44 21.52
CA PHE A 210 -1.74 -2.22 22.81
C PHE A 210 -0.94 -3.43 23.31
N THR A 211 -1.26 -4.67 22.89
CA THR A 211 -0.43 -5.85 23.20
C THR A 211 0.65 -6.14 22.16
N SER A 212 0.75 -5.33 21.10
CA SER A 212 1.70 -5.54 19.99
C SER A 212 2.85 -4.52 19.95
N PRO A 213 3.94 -4.79 19.20
CA PRO A 213 4.98 -3.82 18.89
C PRO A 213 4.56 -2.60 18.04
N LEU A 214 3.26 -2.40 17.75
CA LEU A 214 2.73 -1.18 17.13
C LEU A 214 2.41 -0.11 18.18
N LEU A 215 2.30 -0.48 19.46
CA LEU A 215 2.14 0.46 20.57
C LEU A 215 3.26 1.53 20.57
N HIS A 216 2.88 2.76 20.95
CA HIS A 216 3.71 3.97 20.92
C HIS A 216 4.07 4.52 19.53
N ALA A 217 3.59 3.96 18.42
CA ALA A 217 3.87 4.53 17.11
C ALA A 217 3.38 5.98 16.96
N GLU A 218 4.14 6.85 16.28
CA GLU A 218 3.76 8.26 16.06
C GLU A 218 2.47 8.34 15.22
N TYR A 219 2.46 7.66 14.07
CA TYR A 219 1.34 7.56 13.15
C TYR A 219 0.74 6.15 13.15
N LEU A 220 -0.60 6.09 13.16
CA LEU A 220 -1.37 4.86 12.92
C LEU A 220 -2.10 4.99 11.59
N HIS A 221 -1.58 4.30 10.57
CA HIS A 221 -2.15 4.24 9.23
C HIS A 221 -3.21 3.14 9.13
N ILE A 222 -4.47 3.57 9.12
CA ILE A 222 -5.63 2.72 8.90
C ILE A 222 -5.95 2.73 7.41
N SER A 223 -5.84 1.56 6.79
CA SER A 223 -5.92 1.38 5.33
C SER A 223 -6.79 0.16 4.99
N PRO A 224 -7.23 -0.05 3.74
CA PRO A 224 -8.23 -1.06 3.38
C PRO A 224 -8.01 -2.42 4.09
N PRO A 225 -9.01 -2.92 4.84
CA PRO A 225 -10.42 -2.92 4.46
C PRO A 225 -11.38 -1.97 5.22
N TYR A 226 -10.93 -1.06 6.08
CA TYR A 226 -11.83 -0.28 6.96
C TYR A 226 -12.72 0.73 6.22
N SER A 227 -13.99 0.81 6.60
CA SER A 227 -14.89 1.93 6.30
C SER A 227 -14.75 3.06 7.35
N PRO A 228 -15.26 4.28 7.07
CA PRO A 228 -15.35 5.34 8.07
C PRO A 228 -16.08 4.90 9.36
N GLU A 229 -17.13 4.10 9.24
CA GLU A 229 -17.83 3.49 10.38
C GLU A 229 -16.94 2.54 11.21
N ASN A 230 -16.07 1.74 10.59
CA ASN A 230 -15.12 0.91 11.34
C ASN A 230 -14.07 1.77 12.07
N VAL A 231 -13.61 2.86 11.43
CA VAL A 231 -12.67 3.82 12.05
C VAL A 231 -13.34 4.56 13.21
N ALA A 232 -14.64 4.84 13.16
CA ALA A 232 -15.38 5.44 14.26
C ALA A 232 -15.39 4.56 15.53
N VAL A 233 -15.37 3.22 15.39
CA VAL A 233 -15.22 2.30 16.54
C VAL A 233 -13.81 2.43 17.14
N ILE A 234 -12.77 2.39 16.31
CA ILE A 234 -11.36 2.55 16.72
C ILE A 234 -11.14 3.87 17.48
N ILE A 235 -11.71 4.98 16.97
CA ILE A 235 -11.67 6.30 17.61
C ILE A 235 -12.44 6.31 18.95
N SER A 236 -13.61 5.66 19.01
CA SER A 236 -14.40 5.54 20.24
C SER A 236 -13.62 4.79 21.33
N ASP A 237 -13.01 3.66 20.98
CA ASP A 237 -12.19 2.86 21.90
C ASP A 237 -10.96 3.64 22.38
N LEU A 238 -10.24 4.33 21.48
CA LEU A 238 -9.13 5.22 21.85
C LEU A 238 -9.59 6.36 22.78
N LYS A 239 -10.79 6.91 22.59
CA LYS A 239 -11.35 7.95 23.47
C LYS A 239 -11.76 7.42 24.85
N ALA A 240 -12.13 6.15 24.95
CA ALA A 240 -12.48 5.51 26.22
C ALA A 240 -11.27 5.16 27.12
N LEU A 241 -10.06 5.06 26.55
CA LEU A 241 -8.83 4.82 27.30
C LEU A 241 -8.45 5.99 28.25
N PRO A 242 -7.71 5.73 29.34
CA PRO A 242 -7.12 6.77 30.18
C PRO A 242 -6.35 7.83 29.38
N LYS A 243 -6.31 9.07 29.91
CA LYS A 243 -5.70 10.23 29.23
C LYS A 243 -4.22 10.03 28.92
N ASP A 244 -3.48 9.37 29.82
CA ASP A 244 -2.04 9.12 29.70
C ASP A 244 -1.70 7.88 28.86
N SER A 245 -2.71 7.21 28.27
CA SER A 245 -2.51 6.11 27.33
C SER A 245 -2.11 6.63 25.94
N TRP A 246 -1.44 5.79 25.14
CA TRP A 246 -1.02 6.13 23.77
C TRP A 246 -2.17 6.70 22.92
N ARG A 247 -1.86 7.74 22.14
CA ARG A 247 -2.71 8.38 21.13
C ARG A 247 -1.86 8.65 19.89
N PRO A 248 -1.94 7.82 18.83
CA PRO A 248 -1.24 8.08 17.58
C PRO A 248 -1.95 9.16 16.76
N LYS A 249 -1.20 9.82 15.88
CA LYS A 249 -1.75 10.59 14.76
C LYS A 249 -2.43 9.62 13.78
N ILE A 250 -3.75 9.71 13.61
CA ILE A 250 -4.48 8.77 12.75
C ILE A 250 -4.38 9.21 11.28
N VAL A 251 -3.87 8.32 10.43
CA VAL A 251 -3.80 8.49 8.97
C VAL A 251 -4.82 7.54 8.36
N PHE A 252 -5.78 8.04 7.60
CA PHE A 252 -6.88 7.22 7.08
C PHE A 252 -6.95 7.22 5.55
N GLU A 253 -6.85 6.01 4.98
CA GLU A 253 -7.16 5.68 3.59
C GLU A 253 -8.41 4.78 3.57
N PRO A 254 -9.52 5.23 2.96
CA PRO A 254 -10.78 4.49 2.99
C PRO A 254 -10.73 3.24 2.11
N THR A 255 -11.47 2.18 2.47
CA THR A 255 -11.66 1.05 1.55
C THR A 255 -12.57 1.48 0.37
N PRO A 256 -12.21 1.22 -0.90
CA PRO A 256 -13.01 1.68 -2.04
C PRO A 256 -14.50 1.25 -2.00
N PRO A 257 -14.87 0.02 -1.58
CA PRO A 257 -16.28 -0.36 -1.44
C PRO A 257 -17.07 0.43 -0.36
N SER A 258 -16.40 1.17 0.53
CA SER A 258 -17.03 2.06 1.51
C SER A 258 -17.18 3.50 1.03
N CYS A 259 -16.60 3.84 -0.12
CA CYS A 259 -16.64 5.18 -0.69
C CYS A 259 -17.97 5.36 -1.44
N HIS A 260 -19.03 5.67 -0.70
CA HIS A 260 -20.37 5.93 -1.20
C HIS A 260 -21.12 6.90 -0.25
N PRO A 261 -22.21 7.57 -0.69
CA PRO A 261 -22.87 8.61 0.09
C PRO A 261 -23.38 8.15 1.47
N GLY A 262 -23.71 6.87 1.62
CA GLY A 262 -24.17 6.28 2.88
C GLY A 262 -23.11 6.17 3.99
N GLN A 263 -21.83 6.40 3.68
CA GLN A 263 -20.74 6.50 4.67
C GLN A 263 -20.26 7.95 4.88
N LYS A 264 -20.87 8.94 4.19
CA LYS A 264 -20.50 10.37 4.31
C LYS A 264 -20.62 10.88 5.75
N ASP A 265 -21.75 10.62 6.41
CA ASP A 265 -21.99 11.14 7.76
C ASP A 265 -21.08 10.46 8.80
N TRP A 266 -20.65 9.21 8.54
CA TRP A 266 -19.60 8.55 9.32
C TRP A 266 -18.22 9.17 9.07
N LEU A 267 -17.89 9.51 7.83
CA LEU A 267 -16.65 10.21 7.46
C LEU A 267 -16.55 11.59 8.12
N GLU A 268 -17.58 12.43 7.98
CA GLU A 268 -17.62 13.77 8.60
C GLU A 268 -17.57 13.71 10.13
N LYS A 269 -18.12 12.65 10.73
CA LYS A 269 -18.06 12.39 12.17
C LYS A 269 -16.66 11.99 12.68
N ILE A 270 -15.84 11.32 11.87
CA ILE A 270 -14.47 10.91 12.29
C ILE A 270 -13.41 11.95 11.96
N LEU A 271 -13.59 12.76 10.91
CA LEU A 271 -12.56 13.68 10.40
C LEU A 271 -11.91 14.58 11.47
N PRO A 272 -12.62 15.14 12.47
CA PRO A 272 -12.01 15.90 13.58
C PRO A 272 -10.97 15.14 14.43
N ASP A 273 -10.89 13.82 14.33
CA ASP A 273 -9.91 12.96 15.01
C ASP A 273 -8.83 12.38 14.07
N ILE A 274 -8.88 12.71 12.77
CA ILE A 274 -7.94 12.26 11.75
C ILE A 274 -6.85 13.33 11.51
N GLU A 275 -5.58 12.95 11.61
CA GLU A 275 -4.44 13.82 11.27
C GLU A 275 -4.33 14.01 9.75
N VAL A 276 -4.43 12.91 9.00
CA VAL A 276 -4.32 12.90 7.53
C VAL A 276 -5.43 12.05 6.91
N PHE A 277 -6.31 12.65 6.13
CA PHE A 277 -7.31 11.95 5.32
C PHE A 277 -6.85 11.90 3.86
N SER A 278 -6.72 10.69 3.31
CA SER A 278 -6.16 10.49 1.96
C SER A 278 -7.06 9.61 1.08
N PRO A 279 -8.17 10.15 0.56
CA PRO A 279 -8.94 9.49 -0.49
C PRO A 279 -8.26 9.68 -1.86
N ASN A 280 -8.64 8.85 -2.82
CA ASN A 280 -8.46 9.18 -4.24
C ASN A 280 -9.63 10.09 -4.71
N HIS A 281 -9.47 10.78 -5.84
CA HIS A 281 -10.49 11.71 -6.35
C HIS A 281 -11.87 11.07 -6.60
N GLU A 282 -11.95 9.82 -7.09
CA GLU A 282 -13.21 9.09 -7.29
C GLU A 282 -13.85 8.69 -5.96
N GLU A 283 -13.04 8.20 -5.01
CA GLU A 283 -13.47 7.89 -3.64
C GLU A 283 -14.10 9.11 -2.98
N LEU A 284 -13.42 10.27 -3.08
CA LEU A 284 -13.88 11.55 -2.56
C LEU A 284 -15.16 12.03 -3.27
N PHE A 285 -15.24 11.95 -4.60
CA PHE A 285 -16.44 12.35 -5.33
C PHE A 285 -17.64 11.48 -4.95
N SER A 286 -17.43 10.17 -4.78
CA SER A 286 -18.47 9.21 -4.41
C SER A 286 -19.05 9.47 -3.00
N PHE A 287 -18.23 9.83 -2.00
CA PHE A 287 -18.75 10.25 -0.68
C PHE A 287 -19.71 11.45 -0.76
N TYR A 288 -19.46 12.39 -1.67
CA TYR A 288 -20.25 13.62 -1.83
C TYR A 288 -21.26 13.57 -3.00
N SER A 289 -21.60 12.39 -3.50
CA SER A 289 -22.56 12.16 -4.61
C SER A 289 -22.21 12.90 -5.92
N ILE A 290 -20.93 13.20 -6.15
CA ILE A 290 -20.45 13.86 -7.37
C ILE A 290 -20.17 12.79 -8.44
N PRO A 291 -20.64 12.96 -9.70
CA PRO A 291 -20.36 12.01 -10.77
C PRO A 291 -18.87 11.84 -11.05
N THR A 292 -18.46 10.61 -11.38
CA THR A 292 -17.11 10.28 -11.84
C THR A 292 -16.71 11.17 -13.03
N MET A 293 -15.47 11.66 -13.02
CA MET A 293 -14.91 12.47 -14.10
C MET A 293 -13.63 11.82 -14.62
N SER A 294 -13.45 11.72 -15.94
CA SER A 294 -12.16 11.32 -16.52
C SER A 294 -11.05 12.28 -16.06
N THR A 295 -9.83 11.77 -15.93
CA THR A 295 -8.62 12.57 -15.64
C THR A 295 -8.37 13.68 -16.67
N SER A 296 -8.96 13.59 -17.87
CA SER A 296 -8.92 14.64 -18.90
C SER A 296 -9.91 15.80 -18.67
N SER A 297 -10.72 15.77 -17.61
CA SER A 297 -11.76 16.77 -17.33
C SER A 297 -11.20 18.05 -16.71
N ILE A 298 -11.38 19.20 -17.39
CA ILE A 298 -11.05 20.53 -16.86
C ILE A 298 -11.78 20.86 -15.54
N SER A 299 -12.89 20.17 -15.24
CA SER A 299 -13.69 20.36 -14.03
C SER A 299 -13.18 19.54 -12.84
N LEU A 300 -12.16 18.69 -13.02
CA LEU A 300 -11.64 17.80 -11.97
C LEU A 300 -10.88 18.57 -10.89
N HIS A 301 -9.84 19.34 -11.23
CA HIS A 301 -9.09 20.12 -10.23
C HIS A 301 -10.00 21.07 -9.42
N PRO A 302 -10.89 21.90 -10.04
CA PRO A 302 -11.82 22.75 -9.28
C PRO A 302 -12.85 21.98 -8.46
N SER A 303 -13.06 20.69 -8.71
CA SER A 303 -13.94 19.83 -7.91
C SER A 303 -13.24 19.16 -6.74
N VAL A 304 -11.97 18.75 -6.93
CA VAL A 304 -11.09 18.34 -5.82
C VAL A 304 -10.87 19.52 -4.87
N GLU A 305 -10.48 20.68 -5.38
CA GLU A 305 -10.22 21.90 -4.60
C GLU A 305 -11.43 22.34 -3.78
N ARG A 306 -12.63 22.33 -4.38
CA ARG A 306 -13.90 22.65 -3.71
C ARG A 306 -14.19 21.70 -2.54
N LEU A 307 -13.97 20.40 -2.72
CA LEU A 307 -14.22 19.39 -1.67
C LEU A 307 -13.17 19.42 -0.56
N VAL A 308 -11.90 19.62 -0.91
CA VAL A 308 -10.82 19.85 0.07
C VAL A 308 -11.11 21.09 0.90
N THR A 309 -11.50 22.20 0.26
CA THR A 309 -11.90 23.44 0.95
C THR A 309 -13.12 23.20 1.86
N HIS A 310 -14.11 22.45 1.40
CA HIS A 310 -15.29 22.09 2.20
C HIS A 310 -14.92 21.28 3.46
N ILE A 311 -14.05 20.28 3.33
CA ILE A 311 -13.58 19.48 4.47
C ILE A 311 -12.79 20.37 5.46
N LEU A 312 -11.88 21.22 4.98
CA LEU A 312 -11.04 22.07 5.82
C LEU A 312 -11.82 23.16 6.58
N HIS A 313 -12.86 23.75 5.96
CA HIS A 313 -13.53 24.94 6.48
C HIS A 313 -14.98 24.74 6.93
N ASN A 314 -15.68 23.67 6.52
CA ASN A 314 -17.06 23.39 6.93
C ASN A 314 -17.20 22.15 7.81
N VAL A 315 -16.48 21.06 7.48
CA VAL A 315 -16.51 19.82 8.28
C VAL A 315 -15.53 19.92 9.47
N GLY A 316 -14.29 20.34 9.18
CA GLY A 316 -13.17 20.27 10.10
C GLY A 316 -12.47 18.91 10.05
N ILE A 317 -11.14 18.94 10.11
CA ILE A 317 -10.28 17.75 10.14
C ILE A 317 -9.16 17.94 11.16
N GLY A 318 -8.85 16.90 11.91
CA GLY A 318 -7.84 16.89 12.97
C GLY A 318 -8.14 17.80 14.17
N ALA A 319 -7.31 17.68 15.21
CA ALA A 319 -7.49 18.43 16.45
C ALA A 319 -7.53 19.95 16.18
N ASN A 320 -8.59 20.62 16.64
CA ASN A 320 -8.85 22.05 16.43
C ASN A 320 -8.95 22.49 14.95
N GLY A 321 -9.08 21.56 14.00
CA GLY A 321 -9.10 21.85 12.57
C GLY A 321 -7.71 21.98 11.92
N GLN A 322 -6.67 21.41 12.52
CA GLN A 322 -5.28 21.45 12.03
C GLN A 322 -4.85 20.22 11.21
N GLY A 323 -5.78 19.30 10.93
CA GLY A 323 -5.52 18.13 10.10
C GLY A 323 -5.37 18.45 8.61
N ILE A 324 -4.98 17.43 7.85
CA ILE A 324 -4.51 17.53 6.46
C ILE A 324 -5.38 16.66 5.55
N VAL A 325 -5.82 17.21 4.42
CA VAL A 325 -6.47 16.44 3.35
C VAL A 325 -5.49 16.24 2.20
N VAL A 326 -5.34 15.01 1.69
CA VAL A 326 -4.44 14.70 0.56
C VAL A 326 -5.17 13.88 -0.50
N VAL A 327 -5.59 14.50 -1.60
CA VAL A 327 -6.41 13.83 -2.62
C VAL A 327 -5.54 13.29 -3.75
N ARG A 328 -5.49 11.96 -3.88
CA ARG A 328 -4.73 11.25 -4.90
C ARG A 328 -5.47 11.26 -6.24
N CYS A 329 -4.87 11.82 -7.28
CA CYS A 329 -5.50 12.09 -8.59
C CYS A 329 -4.81 11.32 -9.74
N GLY A 330 -4.13 10.20 -9.44
CA GLY A 330 -3.50 9.33 -10.42
C GLY A 330 -2.45 10.04 -11.26
N ARG A 331 -2.63 10.05 -12.59
CA ARG A 331 -1.71 10.71 -13.54
C ARG A 331 -1.63 12.23 -13.39
N LEU A 332 -2.58 12.85 -12.68
CA LEU A 332 -2.57 14.28 -12.33
C LEU A 332 -1.74 14.58 -11.07
N GLY A 333 -1.19 13.55 -10.41
CA GLY A 333 -0.48 13.68 -9.14
C GLY A 333 -1.43 13.74 -7.95
N ALA A 334 -1.22 14.71 -7.05
CA ALA A 334 -2.03 14.87 -5.84
C ALA A 334 -2.17 16.33 -5.37
N CYS A 335 -3.29 16.62 -4.70
CA CYS A 335 -3.57 17.89 -4.05
C CYS A 335 -3.47 17.72 -2.53
N VAL A 336 -2.63 18.51 -1.86
CA VAL A 336 -2.64 18.64 -0.38
C VAL A 336 -3.36 19.92 0.01
N GLY A 337 -4.11 19.88 1.11
CA GLY A 337 -4.75 21.04 1.71
C GLY A 337 -4.62 21.05 3.24
N THR A 338 -4.32 22.22 3.79
CA THR A 338 -4.47 22.52 5.22
C THR A 338 -5.25 23.81 5.41
N LYS A 339 -5.82 24.00 6.60
CA LYS A 339 -6.68 25.15 6.93
C LYS A 339 -5.92 26.49 6.98
N GLU A 340 -4.64 26.46 7.30
CA GLU A 340 -3.80 27.67 7.42
C GLU A 340 -2.96 27.95 6.17
N GLY A 341 -2.35 26.92 5.56
CA GLY A 341 -1.51 27.08 4.37
C GLY A 341 -2.27 26.99 3.03
N GLY A 342 -3.56 26.63 3.04
CA GLY A 342 -4.36 26.46 1.83
C GLY A 342 -4.00 25.20 1.03
N LEU A 343 -4.25 25.24 -0.27
CA LEU A 343 -4.13 24.08 -1.18
C LEU A 343 -2.89 24.19 -2.08
N LYS A 344 -2.23 23.05 -2.34
CA LYS A 344 -1.09 22.93 -3.25
C LYS A 344 -1.17 21.63 -4.04
N TRP A 345 -0.91 21.69 -5.34
CA TRP A 345 -0.77 20.52 -6.20
C TRP A 345 0.70 20.13 -6.37
N CYS A 346 0.94 18.82 -6.52
CA CYS A 346 2.17 18.28 -7.10
C CYS A 346 1.76 17.35 -8.25
N PRO A 347 2.38 17.45 -9.44
CA PRO A 347 2.15 16.48 -10.52
C PRO A 347 2.66 15.09 -10.15
N ALA A 348 2.30 14.09 -10.96
CA ALA A 348 2.90 12.76 -10.87
C ALA A 348 4.40 12.82 -11.23
N TYR A 349 5.20 11.87 -10.74
CA TYR A 349 6.64 11.89 -11.03
C TYR A 349 6.96 11.60 -12.51
N TRP A 350 6.20 10.71 -13.15
CA TRP A 350 6.38 10.34 -14.55
C TRP A 350 5.36 11.07 -15.44
N GLU A 351 5.86 11.97 -16.28
CA GLU A 351 5.07 12.87 -17.13
C GLU A 351 5.60 12.84 -18.57
N GLY A 352 4.78 13.30 -19.52
CA GLY A 352 5.16 13.40 -20.93
C GLY A 352 5.74 12.10 -21.49
N GLY A 353 6.95 12.17 -22.07
CA GLY A 353 7.63 11.03 -22.68
C GLY A 353 8.06 9.93 -21.70
N ASP A 354 8.12 10.18 -20.39
CA ASP A 354 8.49 9.19 -19.39
C ASP A 354 7.30 8.47 -18.74
N VAL A 355 6.04 8.79 -19.13
CA VAL A 355 4.85 8.00 -18.76
C VAL A 355 5.02 6.52 -19.14
N ARG A 356 5.80 6.21 -20.18
CA ARG A 356 6.21 4.83 -20.57
C ARG A 356 6.89 4.01 -19.47
N LYS A 357 7.35 4.64 -18.38
CA LYS A 357 7.91 3.96 -17.19
C LYS A 357 6.81 3.40 -16.27
N VAL A 358 5.59 3.94 -16.31
CA VAL A 358 4.43 3.37 -15.63
C VAL A 358 4.07 2.03 -16.28
N LYS A 359 4.12 0.94 -15.50
CA LYS A 359 3.80 -0.43 -15.90
C LYS A 359 2.60 -1.00 -15.14
N ASP A 360 2.50 -0.68 -13.86
CA ASP A 360 1.40 -1.02 -12.97
C ASP A 360 1.03 0.24 -12.16
N VAL A 361 -0.19 0.30 -11.65
CA VAL A 361 -0.64 1.35 -10.69
C VAL A 361 -1.09 0.75 -9.36
N THR A 362 -1.05 -0.58 -9.24
CA THR A 362 -1.33 -1.33 -8.00
C THR A 362 -0.42 -0.86 -6.88
N GLY A 363 -0.99 -0.49 -5.74
CA GLY A 363 -0.21 -0.04 -4.58
C GLY A 363 0.34 1.38 -4.65
N ALA A 364 0.33 2.04 -5.81
CA ALA A 364 0.95 3.35 -6.00
C ALA A 364 0.35 4.44 -5.08
N GLY A 365 -0.98 4.42 -4.89
CA GLY A 365 -1.68 5.35 -3.98
C GLY A 365 -1.41 5.07 -2.49
N ASN A 366 -1.24 3.81 -2.10
CA ASN A 366 -0.88 3.46 -0.73
C ASN A 366 0.58 3.84 -0.45
N SER A 367 1.48 3.57 -1.40
CA SER A 367 2.90 3.95 -1.34
C SER A 367 3.11 5.46 -1.29
N PHE A 368 2.32 6.22 -2.07
CA PHE A 368 2.25 7.67 -1.94
C PHE A 368 1.97 8.09 -0.49
N LEU A 369 0.96 7.49 0.16
CA LEU A 369 0.58 7.85 1.52
C LEU A 369 1.64 7.44 2.55
N GLY A 370 2.30 6.29 2.35
CA GLY A 370 3.46 5.88 3.13
C GLY A 370 4.63 6.87 3.06
N GLY A 371 5.00 7.26 1.84
CA GLY A 371 6.03 8.29 1.59
C GLY A 371 5.64 9.64 2.17
N TYR A 372 4.37 10.02 2.06
CA TYR A 372 3.82 11.24 2.64
C TYR A 372 3.99 11.28 4.16
N VAL A 373 3.60 10.21 4.87
CA VAL A 373 3.74 10.16 6.34
C VAL A 373 5.21 10.16 6.78
N ALA A 374 6.08 9.47 6.04
CA ALA A 374 7.52 9.53 6.29
C ALA A 374 8.09 10.95 6.09
N GLY A 375 7.73 11.62 4.99
CA GLY A 375 8.10 13.01 4.74
C GLY A 375 7.56 13.96 5.82
N LEU A 376 6.34 13.76 6.30
CA LEU A 376 5.73 14.58 7.35
C LEU A 376 6.47 14.42 8.71
N SER A 377 6.88 13.20 9.08
CA SER A 377 7.71 12.98 10.29
C SER A 377 9.13 13.55 10.14
N LEU A 378 9.73 13.47 8.95
CA LEU A 378 11.09 13.96 8.67
C LEU A 378 11.20 15.48 8.52
N THR A 379 10.13 16.18 8.11
CA THR A 379 10.17 17.60 7.73
C THR A 379 9.21 18.50 8.53
N ASN A 380 8.15 17.92 9.12
CA ASN A 380 7.05 18.65 9.74
C ASN A 380 6.38 19.70 8.81
N ASP A 381 6.46 19.51 7.48
CA ASP A 381 5.80 20.34 6.48
C ASP A 381 4.93 19.47 5.55
N PRO A 382 3.59 19.63 5.53
CA PRO A 382 2.69 18.87 4.66
C PRO A 382 2.87 19.17 3.16
N TYR A 383 3.43 20.32 2.80
CA TYR A 383 3.67 20.74 1.42
C TYR A 383 5.00 20.25 0.84
N GLU A 384 5.91 19.84 1.71
CA GLU A 384 7.17 19.14 1.40
C GLU A 384 6.95 17.61 1.46
N ALA A 385 6.20 17.11 2.45
CA ALA A 385 5.77 15.71 2.55
C ALA A 385 5.06 15.20 1.28
N LEU A 386 4.33 16.07 0.59
CA LEU A 386 3.75 15.82 -0.73
C LEU A 386 4.78 15.30 -1.76
N LEU A 387 6.00 15.83 -1.74
CA LEU A 387 7.08 15.44 -2.65
C LEU A 387 7.61 14.03 -2.33
N TYR A 388 7.73 13.70 -1.04
CA TYR A 388 8.13 12.36 -0.58
C TYR A 388 7.12 11.31 -1.03
N GLY A 389 5.81 11.59 -0.91
CA GLY A 389 4.75 10.72 -1.42
C GLY A 389 4.79 10.54 -2.95
N THR A 390 4.94 11.64 -3.69
CA THR A 390 5.08 11.61 -5.16
C THR A 390 6.27 10.72 -5.59
N VAL A 391 7.42 10.85 -4.92
CA VAL A 391 8.59 10.01 -5.21
C VAL A 391 8.38 8.55 -4.80
N SER A 392 7.78 8.25 -3.64
CA SER A 392 7.48 6.86 -3.24
C SER A 392 6.55 6.14 -4.21
N SER A 393 5.57 6.85 -4.80
CA SER A 393 4.73 6.28 -5.85
C SER A 393 5.50 6.03 -7.16
N SER A 394 6.49 6.87 -7.49
CA SER A 394 7.29 6.77 -8.72
C SER A 394 8.05 5.46 -8.89
N PHE A 395 8.44 4.83 -7.78
CA PHE A 395 9.12 3.52 -7.76
C PHE A 395 8.14 2.35 -7.87
N VAL A 396 6.99 2.44 -7.22
CA VAL A 396 5.99 1.36 -7.21
C VAL A 396 5.36 1.18 -8.59
N VAL A 397 5.21 2.25 -9.38
CA VAL A 397 4.61 2.15 -10.73
C VAL A 397 5.54 1.57 -11.81
N GLU A 398 6.82 1.33 -11.53
CA GLU A 398 7.80 0.93 -12.56
C GLU A 398 7.78 -0.57 -12.92
N GLN A 399 7.06 -1.40 -12.15
CA GLN A 399 6.92 -2.83 -12.39
C GLN A 399 5.61 -3.39 -11.80
N PHE A 400 5.26 -4.61 -12.16
CA PHE A 400 4.25 -5.38 -11.43
C PHE A 400 4.79 -5.80 -10.06
N GLY A 401 4.02 -5.55 -8.99
CA GLY A 401 4.37 -5.95 -7.64
C GLY A 401 5.26 -4.95 -6.90
N LEU A 402 6.35 -5.42 -6.30
CA LEU A 402 7.15 -4.63 -5.36
C LEU A 402 8.39 -3.99 -6.02
N PRO A 403 8.76 -2.75 -5.62
CA PRO A 403 10.06 -2.14 -5.88
C PRO A 403 11.23 -3.08 -5.57
N LEU A 404 12.25 -3.09 -6.45
CA LEU A 404 13.42 -3.94 -6.31
C LEU A 404 14.48 -3.22 -5.46
N LEU A 405 14.53 -3.54 -4.17
CA LEU A 405 15.70 -3.26 -3.34
C LEU A 405 16.88 -4.10 -3.81
N MET A 406 17.99 -3.45 -4.16
CA MET A 406 19.23 -4.09 -4.57
C MET A 406 20.08 -4.52 -3.36
N ASP A 407 20.95 -5.50 -3.55
CA ASP A 407 21.84 -6.03 -2.50
C ASP A 407 23.12 -5.20 -2.34
N CYS A 408 23.05 -3.90 -2.66
CA CYS A 408 24.12 -2.92 -2.60
C CYS A 408 23.55 -1.50 -2.37
N THR A 409 24.42 -0.60 -1.90
CA THR A 409 24.12 0.82 -1.71
C THR A 409 24.80 1.68 -2.78
N ASP A 410 24.31 2.91 -2.98
CA ASP A 410 24.92 3.90 -3.87
C ASP A 410 26.32 4.28 -3.33
N PRO A 411 27.39 4.20 -4.13
CA PRO A 411 28.76 4.37 -3.66
C PRO A 411 29.14 5.84 -3.35
N LEU A 412 28.25 6.80 -3.65
CA LEU A 412 28.46 8.22 -3.38
C LEU A 412 27.67 8.71 -2.15
N THR A 413 26.46 8.20 -1.95
CA THR A 413 25.60 8.63 -0.81
C THR A 413 25.51 7.59 0.31
N GLY A 414 25.79 6.32 0.04
CA GLY A 414 25.58 5.20 0.97
C GLY A 414 24.11 4.78 1.10
N GLU A 415 23.20 5.37 0.33
CA GLU A 415 21.76 5.05 0.36
C GLU A 415 21.44 3.70 -0.32
N GLU A 416 20.31 3.11 0.08
CA GLU A 416 19.79 1.90 -0.56
C GLU A 416 19.30 2.19 -1.99
N ILE A 417 19.66 1.32 -2.94
CA ILE A 417 19.25 1.45 -4.34
C ILE A 417 17.95 0.68 -4.57
N TRP A 418 16.96 1.36 -5.13
CA TRP A 418 15.63 0.86 -5.48
C TRP A 418 15.40 1.03 -6.97
N ASN A 419 15.04 -0.03 -7.70
CA ASN A 419 14.86 0.02 -9.17
C ASN A 419 16.08 0.61 -9.93
N ALA A 420 17.31 0.36 -9.45
CA ALA A 420 18.56 0.97 -9.94
C ALA A 420 18.69 2.50 -9.78
N ASP A 421 17.91 3.11 -8.89
CA ASP A 421 17.93 4.54 -8.56
C ASP A 421 17.83 4.79 -7.04
N ILE A 422 17.94 6.03 -6.55
CA ILE A 422 17.84 6.35 -5.11
C ILE A 422 16.76 7.42 -4.82
N PRO A 423 16.01 7.32 -3.70
CA PRO A 423 14.91 8.24 -3.40
C PRO A 423 15.34 9.71 -3.29
N SER A 424 16.51 10.00 -2.71
CA SER A 424 17.03 11.38 -2.58
C SER A 424 17.27 12.06 -3.94
N ARG A 425 17.70 11.29 -4.95
CA ARG A 425 17.94 11.77 -6.32
C ARG A 425 16.63 12.18 -6.97
N ARG A 426 15.61 11.32 -6.91
CA ARG A 426 14.26 11.66 -7.41
C ARG A 426 13.64 12.84 -6.67
N LEU A 427 13.81 12.95 -5.35
CA LEU A 427 13.33 14.12 -4.59
C LEU A 427 14.01 15.42 -5.03
N LYS A 428 15.33 15.39 -5.29
CA LYS A 428 16.08 16.53 -5.81
C LYS A 428 15.61 16.92 -7.22
N GLU A 429 15.46 15.95 -8.12
CA GLU A 429 14.96 16.15 -9.48
C GLU A 429 13.53 16.73 -9.49
N LEU A 430 12.65 16.25 -8.61
CA LEU A 430 11.30 16.80 -8.45
C LEU A 430 11.33 18.25 -7.95
N LYS A 431 12.16 18.57 -6.95
CA LYS A 431 12.31 19.94 -6.45
C LYS A 431 12.82 20.90 -7.51
N GLN A 432 13.79 20.48 -8.32
CA GLN A 432 14.29 21.27 -9.45
C GLN A 432 13.22 21.47 -10.54
N ARG A 433 12.45 20.42 -10.88
CA ARG A 433 11.32 20.50 -11.82
C ARG A 433 10.25 21.50 -11.36
N LEU A 434 10.03 21.59 -10.04
CA LEU A 434 9.07 22.49 -9.41
C LEU A 434 9.64 23.87 -9.05
N GLY A 435 10.90 24.17 -9.38
CA GLY A 435 11.54 25.46 -9.09
C GLY A 435 11.75 25.76 -7.61
N LEU A 436 11.89 24.72 -6.78
CA LEU A 436 12.03 24.82 -5.32
C LEU A 436 13.49 24.91 -4.84
N ILE A 437 14.46 24.52 -5.68
CA ILE A 437 15.92 24.57 -5.46
C ILE A 437 16.68 24.79 -6.79
#